data_AF-A0A446ASK9-F1
#
_entry.id   AF-A0A446ASK9-F1
#
_cell.length_a   1.000
_cell.length_b   1.000
_cell.length_c   1.000
_cell.angle_alpha   90.00
_cell.angle_beta   90.00
_cell.angle_gamma   90.00
#
_symmetry.space_group_name_H-M   'P 1'
#
loop_
_entity.id
_entity.type
_entity.pdbx_description
1 polymer ?
#
loop_
_entity_poly.entity_id
_entity_poly.type
_entity_poly.pdbx_seq_one_letter_code
_entity_poly.pdbx_strand_id
1 'polypeptide(L)'
;MSISVSSRVAFWAEAVVFTVVPLFFFYQAAVQAVLFQPFLKGYFSAAVIVTFPLVLFVCCKALRLSDFTHSLSFGFFLIFMGLFFGLAVMSELFGVEPEIARYIQISFFRFVFLFFFMFALYLTRAKFQGRLYWFMLFFSAYVILNSSGGGFVLPPVNYGGYLFEFDYQQVAFCYLIVSIFLLPALSTLKRYFYYVLVVPALYLIGARSEFFAFFLVVSVIELTRNWQAYTVAMMLGLFSLLAFLLSVDVSVLKDTRMFSIFFGNEDLSLDARKQFAIEAFDQINNHPLLGAFSSHQPGEYAHNVFAVWVDLGIFGFSVYLLMLITPVLSLLLRCPSFYKETDWLRAFCFLISSIFLLFAAKTYTYGMIPIAVAMYYAFKIGLKQKNITAEVC
;
A
#
# COMPACT_ATOMS: atom_id res chain seq x y z
N MET A 1 2.07 -3.80 -20.85
CA MET A 1 3.42 -3.52 -21.38
C MET A 1 4.36 -4.42 -20.58
N SER A 2 5.18 -5.28 -21.20
CA SER A 2 6.09 -6.15 -20.44
C SER A 2 7.50 -6.02 -20.98
N ILE A 3 8.45 -5.69 -20.10
CA ILE A 3 9.88 -5.77 -20.40
C ILE A 3 10.17 -7.21 -20.85
N SER A 4 10.83 -7.43 -21.99
CA SER A 4 11.19 -8.78 -22.40
C SER A 4 12.29 -9.29 -21.47
N VAL A 5 11.97 -10.26 -20.63
CA VAL A 5 12.95 -10.84 -19.71
C VAL A 5 13.09 -12.34 -19.97
N SER A 6 14.30 -12.86 -19.77
CA SER A 6 14.54 -14.30 -19.81
C SER A 6 13.59 -15.04 -18.86
N SER A 7 13.19 -16.25 -19.26
CA SER A 7 12.30 -17.12 -18.48
C SER A 7 12.82 -17.38 -17.06
N ARG A 8 14.14 -17.40 -16.86
CA ARG A 8 14.78 -17.58 -15.56
C ARG A 8 14.53 -16.42 -14.61
N VAL A 9 14.67 -15.17 -15.07
CA VAL A 9 14.44 -14.00 -14.21
C VAL A 9 12.96 -13.88 -13.84
N ALA A 10 12.06 -14.14 -14.80
CA ALA A 10 10.63 -14.16 -14.52
C ALA A 10 10.26 -15.23 -13.48
N PHE A 11 10.89 -16.42 -13.53
CA PHE A 11 10.69 -17.45 -12.51
C PHE A 11 11.10 -16.98 -11.11
N TRP A 12 12.27 -16.36 -10.96
CA TRP A 12 12.72 -15.83 -9.67
C TRP A 12 11.82 -14.70 -9.16
N ALA A 13 11.34 -13.83 -10.06
CA ALA A 13 10.38 -12.79 -9.73
C ALA A 13 9.06 -13.39 -9.21
N GLU A 14 8.55 -14.44 -9.87
CA GLU A 14 7.36 -15.18 -9.43
C GLU A 14 7.56 -15.84 -8.06
N ALA A 15 8.74 -16.40 -7.80
CA ALA A 15 9.08 -17.00 -6.51
C ALA A 15 9.05 -15.95 -5.38
N VAL A 16 9.70 -14.80 -5.58
CA VAL A 16 9.68 -13.68 -4.61
C VAL A 16 8.23 -13.25 -4.33
N VAL A 17 7.42 -13.02 -5.37
CA VAL A 17 6.03 -12.59 -5.19
C VAL A 17 5.19 -13.65 -4.46
N PHE A 18 5.37 -14.92 -4.81
CA PHE A 18 4.64 -16.03 -4.17
C PHE A 18 4.97 -16.15 -2.69
N THR A 19 6.25 -16.04 -2.32
CA THR A 19 6.70 -16.09 -0.93
C THR A 19 6.17 -14.91 -0.12
N VAL A 20 6.23 -13.69 -0.66
CA VAL A 20 5.87 -12.49 0.13
C VAL A 20 4.37 -12.35 0.32
N VAL A 21 3.54 -12.71 -0.67
CA VAL A 21 2.09 -12.45 -0.63
C VAL A 21 1.26 -13.72 -0.43
N PRO A 22 1.12 -14.65 -1.39
CA PRO A 22 0.34 -15.87 -1.18
C PRO A 22 0.74 -16.69 0.05
N LEU A 23 2.04 -16.93 0.23
CA LEU A 23 2.49 -17.76 1.35
C LEU A 23 2.31 -17.05 2.69
N PHE A 24 2.37 -15.71 2.72
CA PHE A 24 2.02 -14.92 3.90
C PHE A 24 0.54 -15.06 4.28
N PHE A 25 -0.38 -15.01 3.30
CA PHE A 25 -1.82 -15.20 3.55
C PHE A 25 -2.11 -16.59 4.09
N PHE A 26 -1.51 -17.63 3.50
CA PHE A 26 -1.64 -18.99 4.00
C PHE A 26 -1.08 -19.14 5.41
N TYR A 27 0.09 -18.55 5.69
CA TYR A 27 0.68 -18.57 7.02
C TYR A 27 -0.28 -17.92 8.04
N GLN A 28 -0.76 -16.71 7.77
CA GLN A 28 -1.63 -15.98 8.70
C GLN A 28 -2.94 -16.73 8.97
N ALA A 29 -3.58 -17.25 7.93
CA ALA A 29 -4.79 -18.05 8.06
C ALA A 29 -4.55 -19.36 8.83
N ALA A 30 -3.46 -20.07 8.54
CA ALA A 30 -3.18 -21.36 9.16
C ALA A 30 -2.77 -21.24 10.64
N VAL A 31 -1.98 -20.22 11.00
CA VAL A 31 -1.65 -19.94 12.40
C VAL A 31 -2.90 -19.51 13.15
N GLN A 32 -3.72 -18.60 12.60
CA GLN A 32 -4.98 -18.20 13.23
C GLN A 32 -5.94 -19.40 13.43
N ALA A 33 -5.97 -20.34 12.49
CA ALA A 33 -6.75 -21.58 12.60
C ALA A 33 -6.12 -22.64 13.53
N VAL A 34 -5.03 -22.30 14.24
CA VAL A 34 -4.33 -23.17 15.20
C VAL A 34 -3.81 -24.47 14.56
N LEU A 35 -3.51 -24.44 13.25
CA LEU A 35 -2.96 -25.60 12.55
C LEU A 35 -1.48 -25.85 12.91
N PHE A 36 -0.73 -24.79 13.20
CA PHE A 36 0.64 -24.86 13.70
C PHE A 36 1.00 -23.61 14.50
N GLN A 37 2.09 -23.69 15.27
CA GLN A 37 2.56 -22.58 16.10
C GLN A 37 3.25 -21.50 15.26
N PRO A 38 3.08 -20.20 15.60
CA PRO A 38 3.79 -19.13 14.92
C PRO A 38 5.30 -19.31 15.07
N PHE A 39 6.01 -19.29 13.95
CA PHE A 39 7.48 -19.25 13.93
C PHE A 39 7.99 -17.86 13.52
N LEU A 40 9.18 -17.49 14.01
CA LEU A 40 9.92 -16.27 13.69
C LEU A 40 9.26 -14.94 14.09
N LYS A 41 8.29 -14.94 15.02
CA LYS A 41 7.61 -13.72 15.54
C LYS A 41 6.98 -12.82 14.45
N GLY A 42 6.78 -13.35 13.24
CA GLY A 42 6.26 -12.60 12.10
C GLY A 42 6.80 -13.08 10.75
N TYR A 43 5.94 -13.71 9.95
CA TYR A 43 6.33 -14.25 8.64
C TYR A 43 6.83 -13.19 7.66
N PHE A 44 6.18 -12.01 7.62
CA PHE A 44 6.46 -11.00 6.59
C PHE A 44 7.92 -10.54 6.63
N SER A 45 8.45 -10.20 7.80
CA SER A 45 9.85 -9.79 7.97
C SER A 45 10.83 -10.90 7.59
N ALA A 46 10.56 -12.14 7.96
CA ALA A 46 11.37 -13.28 7.57
C ALA A 46 11.38 -13.50 6.05
N ALA A 47 10.20 -13.43 5.42
CA ALA A 47 10.05 -13.53 3.96
C ALA A 47 10.82 -12.42 3.24
N VAL A 48 10.75 -11.18 3.73
CA VAL A 48 11.51 -10.04 3.20
C VAL A 48 13.01 -10.34 3.25
N ILE A 49 13.55 -10.76 4.39
CA ILE A 49 14.99 -11.05 4.55
C ILE A 49 15.43 -12.17 3.60
N VAL A 50 14.69 -13.28 3.57
CA VAL A 50 15.03 -14.45 2.74
C VAL A 50 14.96 -14.13 1.24
N THR A 51 13.99 -13.31 0.83
CA THR A 51 13.77 -13.00 -0.59
C THR A 51 14.53 -11.77 -1.07
N PHE A 52 15.15 -10.97 -0.19
CA PHE A 52 15.85 -9.75 -0.58
C PHE A 52 17.03 -10.00 -1.54
N PRO A 53 17.93 -10.99 -1.34
CA PRO A 53 18.97 -11.28 -2.32
C PRO A 53 18.41 -11.67 -3.70
N LEU A 54 17.28 -12.38 -3.73
CA LEU A 54 16.61 -12.78 -4.96
C LEU A 54 15.96 -11.59 -5.67
N VAL A 55 15.33 -10.67 -4.94
CA VAL A 55 14.72 -9.47 -5.53
C VAL A 55 15.79 -8.55 -6.14
N LEU A 56 16.93 -8.41 -5.47
CA LEU A 56 18.09 -7.67 -6.00
C LEU A 56 18.65 -8.35 -7.24
N PHE A 57 18.82 -9.67 -7.24
CA PHE A 57 19.27 -10.42 -8.42
C PHE A 57 18.36 -10.20 -9.63
N VAL A 58 17.04 -10.30 -9.42
CA VAL A 58 16.03 -10.04 -10.47
C VAL A 58 16.17 -8.63 -11.01
N CYS A 59 16.25 -7.63 -10.13
CA CYS A 59 16.33 -6.23 -10.53
C CYS A 59 17.65 -5.93 -11.27
N CYS A 60 18.79 -6.38 -10.77
CA CYS A 60 20.10 -6.18 -11.40
C CYS A 60 20.20 -6.82 -12.80
N LYS A 61 19.43 -7.89 -13.07
CA LYS A 61 19.39 -8.52 -14.40
C LYS A 61 18.41 -7.85 -15.37
N ALA A 62 17.37 -7.22 -14.86
CA ALA A 62 16.29 -6.67 -15.69
C ALA A 62 16.37 -5.15 -15.89
N LEU A 63 17.05 -4.43 -14.99
CA LEU A 63 17.05 -2.97 -14.93
C LEU A 63 18.48 -2.44 -15.03
N ARG A 64 18.66 -1.31 -15.73
CA ARG A 64 19.93 -0.59 -15.78
C ARG A 64 19.82 0.70 -14.98
N LEU A 65 20.90 1.15 -14.35
CA LEU A 65 20.88 2.41 -13.60
C LEU A 65 20.49 3.61 -14.48
N SER A 66 20.94 3.60 -15.75
CA SER A 66 20.59 4.59 -16.78
C SER A 66 19.09 4.70 -17.09
N ASP A 67 18.30 3.73 -16.65
CA ASP A 67 16.85 3.75 -16.82
C ASP A 67 16.17 4.72 -15.85
N PHE A 68 16.86 5.11 -14.77
CA PHE A 68 16.32 5.96 -13.71
C PHE A 68 16.90 7.38 -13.71
N THR A 69 18.18 7.52 -14.07
CA THR A 69 18.99 8.75 -13.87
C THR A 69 18.48 9.99 -14.61
N HIS A 70 17.57 9.84 -15.58
CA HIS A 70 17.01 10.96 -16.34
C HIS A 70 15.71 11.53 -15.74
N SER A 71 15.16 10.95 -14.67
CA SER A 71 13.89 11.42 -14.09
C SER A 71 14.14 12.29 -12.86
N LEU A 72 13.66 13.54 -12.90
CA LEU A 72 13.72 14.46 -11.75
C LEU A 72 13.12 13.86 -10.47
N SER A 73 11.97 13.19 -10.61
CA SER A 73 11.31 12.47 -9.52
C SER A 73 12.21 11.40 -8.87
N PHE A 74 13.17 10.85 -9.61
CA PHE A 74 14.08 9.80 -9.09
C PHE A 74 15.17 10.44 -8.27
N GLY A 75 15.65 11.62 -8.69
CA GLY A 75 16.50 12.47 -7.86
C GLY A 75 15.85 12.76 -6.51
N PHE A 76 14.58 13.20 -6.49
CA PHE A 76 13.87 13.43 -5.23
C PHE A 76 13.72 12.16 -4.39
N PHE A 77 13.41 11.02 -5.01
CA PHE A 77 13.39 9.73 -4.32
C PHE A 77 14.75 9.38 -3.69
N LEU A 78 15.86 9.55 -4.41
CA LEU A 78 17.20 9.27 -3.88
C LEU A 78 17.59 10.22 -2.73
N ILE A 79 17.27 11.51 -2.85
CA ILE A 79 17.50 12.48 -1.77
C ILE A 79 16.70 12.08 -0.53
N PHE A 80 15.42 11.75 -0.70
CA PHE A 80 14.57 11.27 0.40
C PHE A 80 15.13 9.99 1.04
N MET A 81 15.56 9.02 0.22
CA MET A 81 16.19 7.79 0.72
C MET A 81 17.49 8.06 1.47
N GLY A 82 18.27 9.06 1.04
CA GLY A 82 19.46 9.51 1.77
C GLY A 82 19.13 10.11 3.14
N LEU A 83 18.09 10.95 3.21
CA LEU A 83 17.61 11.51 4.47
C LEU A 83 17.08 10.42 5.41
N PHE A 84 16.27 9.50 4.88
CA PHE A 84 15.69 8.40 5.64
C PHE A 84 16.77 7.42 6.13
N PHE A 85 17.77 7.12 5.30
CA PHE A 85 18.95 6.36 5.73
C PHE A 85 19.73 7.08 6.82
N GLY A 86 19.91 8.40 6.67
CA GLY A 86 20.51 9.26 7.69
C GLY A 86 19.80 9.13 9.04
N LEU A 87 18.47 9.23 9.08
CA LEU A 87 17.70 9.00 10.30
C LEU A 87 17.92 7.59 10.86
N ALA A 88 17.88 6.56 10.01
CA ALA A 88 18.02 5.18 10.45
C ALA A 88 19.38 4.91 11.12
N VAL A 89 20.48 5.45 10.57
CA VAL A 89 21.84 5.28 11.11
C VAL A 89 22.10 6.22 12.29
N MET A 90 21.72 7.49 12.17
CA MET A 90 22.02 8.49 13.19
C MET A 90 21.16 8.34 14.44
N SER A 91 20.02 7.65 14.37
CA SER A 91 19.17 7.39 15.53
C SER A 91 19.93 6.74 16.69
N GLU A 92 20.77 5.73 16.40
CA GLU A 92 21.60 5.09 17.42
C GLU A 92 22.70 6.02 17.94
N LEU A 93 23.30 6.84 17.07
CA LEU A 93 24.40 7.73 17.42
C LEU A 93 23.96 8.90 18.30
N PHE A 94 22.71 9.36 18.15
CA PHE A 94 22.14 10.44 18.94
C PHE A 94 21.42 9.99 20.22
N GLY A 95 21.48 8.69 20.56
CA GLY A 95 20.86 8.17 21.77
C GLY A 95 19.33 8.18 21.73
N VAL A 96 18.75 8.07 20.53
CA VAL A 96 17.29 7.90 20.35
C VAL A 96 16.84 6.63 21.05
N GLU A 97 15.62 6.64 21.58
CA GLU A 97 15.03 5.47 22.23
C GLU A 97 15.14 4.21 21.33
N PRO A 98 15.64 3.08 21.85
CA PRO A 98 15.92 1.90 21.03
C PRO A 98 14.72 1.37 20.23
N GLU A 99 13.51 1.55 20.73
CA GLU A 99 12.29 1.12 20.03
C GLU A 99 12.02 1.95 18.77
N ILE A 100 12.18 3.27 18.85
CA ILE A 100 12.03 4.19 17.71
C ILE A 100 13.14 3.95 16.68
N ALA A 101 14.38 3.83 17.15
CA ALA A 101 15.54 3.51 16.30
C ALA A 101 15.32 2.20 15.51
N ARG A 102 14.89 1.14 16.22
CA ARG A 102 14.57 -0.15 15.58
C ARG A 102 13.42 -0.03 14.58
N TYR A 103 12.36 0.71 14.92
CA TYR A 103 11.23 0.92 14.02
C TYR A 103 11.65 1.61 12.73
N ILE A 104 12.45 2.68 12.81
CA ILE A 104 12.87 3.45 11.64
C ILE A 104 13.82 2.64 10.75
N GLN A 105 14.71 1.84 11.34
CA GLN A 105 15.63 0.96 10.61
C GLN A 105 14.90 -0.17 9.86
N ILE A 106 13.96 -0.84 10.53
CA ILE A 106 13.12 -1.87 9.90
C ILE A 106 12.27 -1.22 8.79
N SER A 107 11.73 -0.03 9.03
CA SER A 107 10.92 0.69 8.04
C SER A 107 11.76 1.06 6.82
N PHE A 108 12.98 1.58 7.00
CA PHE A 108 13.91 1.86 5.89
C PHE A 108 14.21 0.61 5.06
N PHE A 109 14.56 -0.50 5.72
CA PHE A 109 14.84 -1.75 5.02
C PHE A 109 13.62 -2.27 4.25
N ARG A 110 12.43 -2.24 4.87
CA ARG A 110 11.17 -2.59 4.20
C ARG A 110 10.90 -1.66 3.01
N PHE A 111 11.20 -0.38 3.14
CA PHE A 111 10.98 0.61 2.09
C PHE A 111 11.83 0.30 0.85
N VAL A 112 13.13 0.01 1.05
CA VAL A 112 14.06 -0.44 0.01
C VAL A 112 13.57 -1.75 -0.62
N PHE A 113 13.22 -2.74 0.20
CA PHE A 113 12.70 -4.01 -0.29
C PHE A 113 11.46 -3.82 -1.17
N LEU A 114 10.47 -3.05 -0.70
CA LEU A 114 9.20 -2.88 -1.39
C LEU A 114 9.34 -2.11 -2.71
N PHE A 115 10.32 -1.21 -2.82
CA PHE A 115 10.68 -0.58 -4.09
C PHE A 115 11.09 -1.64 -5.13
N PHE A 116 11.99 -2.54 -4.77
CA PHE A 116 12.44 -3.62 -5.67
C PHE A 116 11.38 -4.72 -5.87
N PHE A 117 10.58 -5.01 -4.84
CA PHE A 117 9.48 -5.95 -4.90
C PHE A 117 8.49 -5.59 -6.00
N MET A 118 8.17 -4.30 -6.17
CA MET A 118 7.26 -3.87 -7.22
C MET A 118 7.82 -4.18 -8.62
N PHE A 119 9.12 -4.08 -8.84
CA PHE A 119 9.72 -4.53 -10.10
C PHE A 119 9.63 -6.04 -10.28
N ALA A 120 9.88 -6.83 -9.23
CA ALA A 120 9.65 -8.28 -9.31
C ALA A 120 8.18 -8.60 -9.68
N LEU A 121 7.20 -7.93 -9.06
CA LEU A 121 5.80 -8.06 -9.41
C LEU A 121 5.51 -7.70 -10.87
N TYR A 122 6.06 -6.57 -11.35
CA TYR A 122 5.90 -6.11 -12.73
C TYR A 122 6.51 -7.07 -13.77
N LEU A 123 7.61 -7.74 -13.43
CA LEU A 123 8.31 -8.70 -14.30
C LEU A 123 7.68 -10.11 -14.32
N THR A 124 6.62 -10.35 -13.54
CA THR A 124 5.89 -11.63 -13.57
C THR A 124 5.21 -11.87 -14.91
N ARG A 125 5.12 -13.15 -15.32
CA ARG A 125 4.42 -13.51 -16.56
C ARG A 125 2.90 -13.39 -16.40
N ALA A 126 2.20 -13.12 -17.51
CA ALA A 126 0.73 -13.06 -17.54
C ALA A 126 0.07 -14.34 -16.97
N LYS A 127 0.65 -15.52 -17.21
CA LYS A 127 0.16 -16.78 -16.61
C LYS A 127 0.20 -16.75 -15.07
N PHE A 128 1.24 -16.18 -14.47
CA PHE A 128 1.32 -16.04 -13.02
C PHE A 128 0.35 -14.98 -12.50
N GLN A 129 0.15 -13.87 -13.21
CA GLN A 129 -0.88 -12.89 -12.87
C GLN A 129 -2.29 -13.51 -12.86
N GLY A 130 -2.58 -14.42 -13.79
CA GLY A 130 -3.81 -15.22 -13.78
C GLY A 130 -3.92 -16.14 -12.55
N ARG A 131 -2.81 -16.75 -12.11
CA ARG A 131 -2.76 -17.54 -10.87
C ARG A 131 -2.99 -16.67 -9.63
N LEU A 132 -2.38 -15.48 -9.57
CA LEU A 132 -2.61 -14.52 -8.50
C LEU A 132 -4.07 -14.07 -8.44
N TYR A 133 -4.70 -13.80 -9.59
CA TYR A 133 -6.12 -13.47 -9.64
C TYR A 133 -6.98 -14.55 -8.98
N TRP A 134 -6.81 -15.81 -9.38
CA TRP A 134 -7.57 -16.92 -8.79
C TRP A 134 -7.25 -17.14 -7.32
N PHE A 135 -5.99 -16.99 -6.93
CA PHE A 135 -5.57 -17.04 -5.54
C PHE A 135 -6.30 -15.97 -4.69
N MET A 136 -6.36 -14.73 -5.16
CA MET A 136 -7.07 -13.65 -4.45
C MET A 136 -8.56 -13.94 -4.30
N LEU A 137 -9.21 -14.48 -5.33
CA LEU A 137 -10.63 -14.86 -5.26
C LEU A 137 -10.85 -16.02 -4.28
N PHE A 138 -10.00 -17.05 -4.34
CA PHE A 138 -10.05 -18.18 -3.42
C PHE A 138 -9.86 -17.73 -1.97
N PHE A 139 -8.85 -16.90 -1.70
CA PHE A 139 -8.59 -16.40 -0.37
C PHE A 139 -9.73 -15.47 0.12
N SER A 140 -10.33 -14.68 -0.77
CA SER A 140 -11.51 -13.86 -0.44
C SER A 140 -12.71 -14.73 -0.05
N ALA A 141 -12.98 -15.79 -0.82
CA ALA A 141 -14.02 -16.75 -0.50
C ALA A 141 -13.74 -17.46 0.82
N TYR A 142 -12.48 -17.84 1.08
CA TYR A 142 -12.06 -18.41 2.36
C TYR A 142 -12.33 -17.46 3.53
N VAL A 143 -11.96 -16.17 3.41
CA VAL A 143 -12.23 -15.14 4.44
C VAL A 143 -13.72 -15.02 4.71
N ILE A 144 -14.55 -14.97 3.67
CA ILE A 144 -16.01 -14.87 3.80
C ILE A 144 -16.58 -16.10 4.51
N LEU A 145 -16.22 -17.30 4.06
CA LEU A 145 -16.74 -18.56 4.59
C LEU A 145 -16.28 -18.87 6.02
N ASN A 146 -15.14 -18.31 6.45
CA ASN A 146 -14.58 -18.53 7.79
C ASN A 146 -14.72 -17.29 8.69
N SER A 147 -15.49 -16.29 8.28
CA SER A 147 -15.83 -15.16 9.13
C SER A 147 -16.93 -15.53 10.13
N SER A 148 -16.80 -15.05 11.37
CA SER A 148 -17.82 -15.22 12.41
C SER A 148 -17.99 -13.93 13.21
N GLY A 149 -19.20 -13.64 13.68
CA GLY A 149 -19.48 -12.42 14.45
C GLY A 149 -19.19 -11.10 13.73
N GLY A 150 -19.23 -11.08 12.39
CA GLY A 150 -18.97 -9.88 11.59
C GLY A 150 -17.49 -9.59 11.29
N GLY A 151 -16.57 -10.50 11.63
CA GLY A 151 -15.15 -10.36 11.32
C GLY A 151 -14.49 -11.70 10.98
N PHE A 152 -13.36 -11.62 10.27
CA PHE A 152 -12.49 -12.78 10.01
C PHE A 152 -11.38 -12.93 11.05
N VAL A 153 -10.96 -11.82 11.66
CA VAL A 153 -9.89 -11.78 12.66
C VAL A 153 -10.40 -12.40 13.95
N LEU A 154 -9.78 -13.51 14.37
CA LEU A 154 -10.08 -14.14 15.65
C LEU A 154 -9.33 -13.44 16.79
N PRO A 155 -9.81 -13.57 18.05
CA PRO A 155 -9.07 -13.10 19.22
C PRO A 155 -7.64 -13.68 19.26
N PRO A 156 -6.68 -12.96 19.85
CA PRO A 156 -5.30 -13.42 19.91
C PRO A 156 -5.18 -14.81 20.55
N VAL A 157 -4.34 -15.67 19.96
CA VAL A 157 -4.16 -17.06 20.39
C VAL A 157 -2.87 -17.17 21.20
N ASN A 158 -2.96 -17.74 22.41
CA ASN A 158 -1.80 -17.94 23.28
C ASN A 158 -1.11 -19.28 22.96
N TYR A 159 0.15 -19.21 22.55
CA TYR A 159 1.03 -20.34 22.31
C TYR A 159 2.11 -20.43 23.39
N GLY A 160 1.72 -20.77 24.62
CA GLY A 160 2.67 -21.10 25.69
C GLY A 160 3.69 -20.00 26.01
N GLY A 161 3.26 -18.74 26.02
CA GLY A 161 4.12 -17.58 26.31
C GLY A 161 4.31 -16.62 25.14
N TYR A 162 3.75 -16.93 23.98
CA TYR A 162 3.65 -16.00 22.85
C TYR A 162 2.18 -15.77 22.48
N LEU A 163 1.77 -14.51 22.51
CA LEU A 163 0.45 -14.10 22.04
C LEU A 163 0.53 -13.81 20.55
N PHE A 164 -0.09 -14.67 19.74
CA PHE A 164 -0.21 -14.44 18.31
C PHE A 164 -1.42 -13.57 18.01
N GLU A 165 -1.18 -12.46 17.31
CA GLU A 165 -2.23 -11.62 16.74
C GLU A 165 -2.14 -11.67 15.22
N PHE A 166 -3.29 -11.87 14.57
CA PHE A 166 -3.39 -11.87 13.11
C PHE A 166 -3.12 -10.45 12.57
N ASP A 167 -2.13 -10.34 11.68
CA ASP A 167 -1.71 -9.05 11.13
C ASP A 167 -2.63 -8.58 9.98
N TYR A 168 -3.83 -8.15 10.38
CA TYR A 168 -4.88 -7.72 9.44
C TYR A 168 -4.45 -6.52 8.58
N GLN A 169 -3.62 -5.63 9.14
CA GLN A 169 -3.15 -4.44 8.42
C GLN A 169 -2.22 -4.83 7.27
N GLN A 170 -1.27 -5.74 7.53
CA GLN A 170 -0.36 -6.22 6.49
C GLN A 170 -1.08 -7.10 5.46
N VAL A 171 -2.08 -7.91 5.88
CA VAL A 171 -2.92 -8.68 4.95
C VAL A 171 -3.68 -7.76 4.01
N ALA A 172 -4.34 -6.73 4.54
CA ALA A 172 -5.09 -5.76 3.74
C ALA A 172 -4.18 -4.94 2.81
N PHE A 173 -2.98 -4.58 3.28
CA PHE A 173 -1.97 -3.91 2.46
C PHE A 173 -1.57 -4.78 1.25
N CYS A 174 -1.28 -6.05 1.47
CA CYS A 174 -0.98 -7.01 0.40
C CYS A 174 -2.18 -7.17 -0.57
N TYR A 175 -3.41 -7.21 -0.04
CA TYR A 175 -4.63 -7.19 -0.86
C TYR A 175 -4.66 -5.97 -1.79
N LEU A 176 -4.42 -4.78 -1.23
CA LEU A 176 -4.47 -3.53 -1.99
C LEU A 176 -3.40 -3.49 -3.08
N ILE A 177 -2.16 -3.90 -2.79
CA ILE A 177 -1.08 -3.95 -3.79
C ILE A 177 -1.45 -4.87 -4.95
N VAL A 178 -1.83 -6.12 -4.65
CA VAL A 178 -2.15 -7.11 -5.68
C VAL A 178 -3.38 -6.68 -6.47
N SER A 179 -4.37 -6.07 -5.81
CA SER A 179 -5.57 -5.55 -6.45
C SER A 179 -5.26 -4.42 -7.43
N ILE A 180 -4.52 -3.39 -6.99
CA ILE A 180 -4.11 -2.27 -7.86
C ILE A 180 -3.30 -2.78 -9.05
N PHE A 181 -2.46 -3.79 -8.84
CA PHE A 181 -1.67 -4.38 -9.91
C PHE A 181 -2.51 -5.20 -10.91
N LEU A 182 -3.47 -6.02 -10.45
CA LEU A 182 -4.24 -6.89 -11.33
C LEU A 182 -5.38 -6.15 -12.05
N LEU A 183 -6.17 -5.36 -11.32
CA LEU A 183 -7.45 -4.82 -11.79
C LEU A 183 -7.36 -4.07 -13.13
N PRO A 184 -6.38 -3.16 -13.37
CA PRO A 184 -6.28 -2.43 -14.65
C PRO A 184 -6.08 -3.30 -15.90
N ALA A 185 -5.69 -4.57 -15.72
CA ALA A 185 -5.43 -5.53 -16.80
C ALA A 185 -6.60 -6.51 -17.05
N LEU A 186 -7.56 -6.57 -16.13
CA LEU A 186 -8.68 -7.51 -16.22
C LEU A 186 -9.78 -7.00 -17.15
N SER A 187 -10.50 -7.92 -17.79
CA SER A 187 -11.74 -7.60 -18.50
C SER A 187 -12.82 -7.13 -17.53
N THR A 188 -13.81 -6.38 -18.01
CA THR A 188 -14.88 -5.80 -17.20
C THR A 188 -15.60 -6.84 -16.33
N LEU A 189 -15.97 -7.99 -16.90
CA LEU A 189 -16.63 -9.07 -16.15
C LEU A 189 -15.75 -9.63 -15.03
N LYS A 190 -14.46 -9.84 -15.29
CA LYS A 190 -13.51 -10.33 -14.27
C LYS A 190 -13.31 -9.30 -13.16
N ARG A 191 -13.31 -8.00 -13.46
CA ARG A 191 -13.24 -6.94 -12.45
C ARG A 191 -14.46 -6.94 -11.54
N TYR A 192 -15.67 -7.01 -12.11
CA TYR A 192 -16.89 -7.04 -11.30
C TYR A 192 -16.96 -8.29 -10.41
N PHE A 193 -16.60 -9.45 -10.94
CA PHE A 193 -16.49 -10.67 -10.13
C PHE A 193 -15.45 -10.53 -9.01
N TYR A 194 -14.32 -9.87 -9.29
CA TYR A 194 -13.31 -9.56 -8.30
C TYR A 194 -13.84 -8.62 -7.21
N TYR A 195 -14.58 -7.56 -7.56
CA TYR A 195 -15.16 -6.63 -6.59
C TYR A 195 -16.15 -7.31 -5.65
N VAL A 196 -17.00 -8.18 -6.19
CA VAL A 196 -18.02 -8.91 -5.41
C VAL A 196 -17.40 -9.77 -4.31
N LEU A 197 -16.21 -10.35 -4.53
CA LEU A 197 -15.55 -11.18 -3.52
C LEU A 197 -14.56 -10.39 -2.64
N VAL A 198 -13.78 -9.49 -3.22
CA VAL A 198 -12.72 -8.77 -2.48
C VAL A 198 -13.28 -7.70 -1.56
N VAL A 199 -14.35 -7.00 -1.93
CA VAL A 199 -14.94 -5.96 -1.07
C VAL A 199 -15.45 -6.54 0.25
N PRO A 200 -16.28 -7.60 0.28
CA PRO A 200 -16.69 -8.22 1.54
C PRO A 200 -15.50 -8.81 2.32
N ALA A 201 -14.52 -9.41 1.64
CA ALA A 201 -13.33 -9.95 2.31
C ALA A 201 -12.53 -8.85 3.02
N LEU A 202 -12.26 -7.72 2.36
CA LEU A 202 -11.58 -6.57 2.97
C LEU A 202 -12.37 -5.96 4.13
N TYR A 203 -13.70 -5.90 4.01
CA TYR A 203 -14.56 -5.48 5.11
C TYR A 203 -14.39 -6.40 6.33
N LEU A 204 -14.45 -7.72 6.12
CA LEU A 204 -14.34 -8.73 7.19
C LEU A 204 -12.93 -8.80 7.81
N ILE A 205 -11.88 -8.45 7.05
CA ILE A 205 -10.51 -8.30 7.57
C ILE A 205 -10.42 -7.10 8.53
N GLY A 206 -11.21 -6.04 8.32
CA GLY A 206 -11.34 -4.92 9.26
C GLY A 206 -10.29 -3.79 9.11
N ALA A 207 -9.48 -3.80 8.05
CA ALA A 207 -8.51 -2.74 7.77
C ALA A 207 -9.17 -1.54 7.06
N ARG A 208 -9.61 -0.55 7.85
CA ARG A 208 -10.43 0.58 7.38
C ARG A 208 -9.78 1.38 6.24
N SER A 209 -8.53 1.82 6.42
CA SER A 209 -7.86 2.70 5.46
C SER A 209 -7.65 2.04 4.08
N GLU A 210 -7.24 0.78 4.07
CA GLU A 210 -7.02 -0.01 2.86
C GLU A 210 -8.32 -0.32 2.13
N PHE A 211 -9.41 -0.54 2.88
CA PHE A 211 -10.76 -0.68 2.31
C PHE A 211 -11.18 0.59 1.56
N PHE A 212 -11.09 1.77 2.17
CA PHE A 212 -11.42 3.03 1.48
C PHE A 212 -10.49 3.32 0.30
N ALA A 213 -9.20 3.03 0.43
CA ALA A 213 -8.25 3.15 -0.67
C ALA A 213 -8.61 2.20 -1.83
N PHE A 214 -9.12 1.00 -1.55
CA PHE A 214 -9.62 0.09 -2.58
C PHE A 214 -10.83 0.68 -3.32
N PHE A 215 -11.79 1.30 -2.63
CA PHE A 215 -12.90 2.00 -3.29
C PHE A 215 -12.41 3.12 -4.21
N LEU A 216 -11.46 3.94 -3.73
CA LEU A 216 -10.83 4.97 -4.57
C LEU A 216 -10.22 4.37 -5.84
N VAL A 217 -9.52 3.24 -5.74
CA VAL A 217 -8.93 2.53 -6.89
C VAL A 217 -10.02 2.06 -7.85
N VAL A 218 -11.08 1.44 -7.34
CA VAL A 218 -12.22 0.99 -8.17
C VAL A 218 -12.84 2.17 -8.91
N SER A 219 -13.08 3.28 -8.21
CA SER A 219 -13.60 4.52 -8.79
C SER A 219 -12.72 5.02 -9.93
N VAL A 220 -11.41 5.14 -9.69
CA VAL A 220 -10.45 5.63 -10.70
C VAL A 220 -10.40 4.70 -11.92
N ILE A 221 -10.37 3.38 -11.70
CA ILE A 221 -10.33 2.40 -12.80
C ILE A 221 -11.59 2.47 -13.65
N GLU A 222 -12.76 2.47 -13.02
CA GLU A 222 -14.03 2.44 -13.75
C GLU A 222 -14.37 3.80 -14.38
N LEU A 223 -14.02 4.93 -13.75
CA LEU A 223 -14.11 6.25 -14.41
C LEU A 223 -13.23 6.32 -15.65
N THR A 224 -12.02 5.74 -15.59
CA THR A 224 -11.09 5.78 -16.73
C THR A 224 -11.48 4.81 -17.85
N ARG A 225 -12.04 3.64 -17.50
CA ARG A 225 -12.36 2.56 -18.46
C ARG A 225 -13.78 2.59 -18.98
N ASN A 226 -14.75 2.88 -18.11
CA ASN A 226 -16.17 2.65 -18.31
C ASN A 226 -17.02 3.80 -17.73
N TRP A 227 -16.62 5.05 -17.98
CA TRP A 227 -17.22 6.23 -17.32
C TRP A 227 -18.76 6.24 -17.35
N GLN A 228 -19.40 5.90 -18.47
CA GLN A 228 -20.86 5.88 -18.62
C GLN A 228 -21.54 4.85 -17.72
N ALA A 229 -21.04 3.61 -17.71
CA ALA A 229 -21.60 2.55 -16.88
C ALA A 229 -21.33 2.79 -15.39
N TYR A 230 -20.17 3.37 -15.06
CA TYR A 230 -19.82 3.72 -13.69
C TYR A 230 -20.71 4.85 -13.15
N THR A 231 -20.99 5.89 -13.93
CA THR A 231 -21.90 6.97 -13.50
C THR A 231 -23.29 6.41 -13.20
N VAL A 232 -23.80 5.50 -14.04
CA VAL A 232 -25.09 4.83 -13.78
C VAL A 232 -25.04 3.95 -12.52
N ALA A 233 -23.99 3.15 -12.36
CA ALA A 233 -23.83 2.28 -11.18
C ALA A 233 -23.66 3.07 -9.88
N MET A 234 -22.91 4.18 -9.91
CA MET A 234 -22.78 5.12 -8.80
C MET A 234 -24.12 5.76 -8.43
N MET A 235 -24.89 6.22 -9.41
CA MET A 235 -26.21 6.77 -9.15
C MET A 235 -27.10 5.72 -8.50
N LEU A 236 -27.17 4.50 -9.06
CA LEU A 236 -27.95 3.40 -8.49
C LEU A 236 -27.47 3.01 -7.08
N GLY A 237 -26.16 2.94 -6.86
CA GLY A 237 -25.56 2.67 -5.56
C GLY A 237 -25.88 3.75 -4.53
N LEU A 238 -25.81 5.02 -4.91
CA LEU A 238 -26.19 6.15 -4.06
C LEU A 238 -27.69 6.12 -3.71
N PHE A 239 -28.55 5.85 -4.70
CA PHE A 239 -30.00 5.68 -4.47
C PHE A 239 -30.29 4.48 -3.56
N SER A 240 -29.57 3.37 -3.72
CA SER A 240 -29.75 2.16 -2.90
C SER A 240 -29.24 2.38 -1.48
N LEU A 241 -28.10 3.06 -1.32
CA LEU A 241 -27.58 3.46 -0.01
C LEU A 241 -28.52 4.44 0.67
N LEU A 242 -29.03 5.45 -0.04
CA LEU A 242 -30.01 6.40 0.50
C LEU A 242 -31.29 5.68 0.94
N ALA A 243 -31.84 4.78 0.10
CA ALA A 243 -32.99 3.96 0.45
C ALA A 243 -32.73 3.07 1.68
N PHE A 244 -31.54 2.45 1.74
CA PHE A 244 -31.12 1.63 2.88
C PHE A 244 -30.99 2.46 4.16
N LEU A 245 -30.32 3.61 4.11
CA LEU A 245 -30.15 4.54 5.24
C LEU A 245 -31.48 5.10 5.74
N LEU A 246 -32.46 5.30 4.83
CA LEU A 246 -33.82 5.69 5.21
C LEU A 246 -34.63 4.54 5.81
N SER A 247 -34.21 3.29 5.60
CA SER A 247 -34.93 2.08 6.05
C SER A 247 -34.33 1.42 7.30
N VAL A 248 -33.06 1.67 7.59
CA VAL A 248 -32.33 1.04 8.69
C VAL A 248 -32.26 1.98 9.87
N ASP A 249 -32.56 1.46 11.06
CA ASP A 249 -32.32 2.17 12.31
C ASP A 249 -30.82 2.47 12.43
N VAL A 250 -30.49 3.76 12.54
CA VAL A 250 -29.13 4.29 12.62
C VAL A 250 -28.35 3.66 13.77
N SER A 251 -29.03 3.14 14.80
CA SER A 251 -28.43 2.37 15.89
C SER A 251 -27.61 1.16 15.40
N VAL A 252 -28.11 0.41 14.40
CA VAL A 252 -27.43 -0.78 13.86
C VAL A 252 -26.15 -0.42 13.10
N LEU A 253 -26.12 0.77 12.47
CA LEU A 253 -24.92 1.25 11.77
C LEU A 253 -23.82 1.71 12.72
N LYS A 254 -24.20 2.27 13.87
CA LYS A 254 -23.26 2.72 14.91
C LYS A 254 -22.44 1.56 15.49
N ASP A 255 -23.03 0.37 15.58
CA ASP A 255 -22.36 -0.81 16.13
C ASP A 255 -21.34 -1.44 15.16
N THR A 256 -21.32 -1.02 13.90
CA THR A 256 -20.36 -1.55 12.93
C THR A 256 -19.03 -0.79 12.99
N ARG A 257 -17.95 -1.53 13.27
CA ARG A 257 -16.57 -1.00 13.40
C ARG A 257 -16.11 -0.12 12.24
N MET A 258 -16.66 -0.28 11.03
CA MET A 258 -16.30 0.51 9.85
C MET A 258 -16.99 1.88 9.82
N PHE A 259 -18.20 1.98 10.35
CA PHE A 259 -18.99 3.20 10.36
C PHE A 259 -18.90 3.96 11.68
N SER A 260 -18.31 3.37 12.73
CA SER A 260 -18.03 4.05 14.01
C SER A 260 -17.26 5.37 13.82
N ILE A 261 -16.42 5.48 12.79
CA ILE A 261 -15.69 6.71 12.46
C ILE A 261 -16.64 7.89 12.18
N PHE A 262 -17.79 7.65 11.57
CA PHE A 262 -18.72 8.70 11.17
C PHE A 262 -19.76 9.03 12.26
N PHE A 263 -20.00 8.11 13.20
CA PHE A 263 -21.13 8.22 14.13
C PHE A 263 -20.77 8.11 15.63
N GLY A 264 -19.52 7.79 15.98
CA GLY A 264 -19.07 7.63 17.36
C GLY A 264 -18.46 8.92 17.94
N ASN A 265 -19.04 9.41 19.04
CA ASN A 265 -18.51 10.55 19.81
C ASN A 265 -17.37 10.16 20.79
N GLU A 266 -16.98 8.89 20.89
CA GLU A 266 -15.97 8.38 21.85
C GLU A 266 -15.09 7.26 21.23
N ASP A 267 -14.67 7.39 19.97
CA ASP A 267 -13.72 6.44 19.39
C ASP A 267 -12.31 6.82 19.88
N LEU A 268 -11.78 6.14 20.91
CA LEU A 268 -10.46 6.39 21.52
C LEU A 268 -9.33 6.56 20.49
N SER A 269 -9.45 5.88 19.35
CA SER A 269 -8.50 5.99 18.24
C SER A 269 -8.56 7.33 17.50
N LEU A 270 -9.73 7.96 17.39
CA LEU A 270 -9.88 9.27 16.75
C LEU A 270 -9.38 10.40 17.64
N ASP A 271 -9.66 10.34 18.94
CA ASP A 271 -9.21 11.36 19.88
C ASP A 271 -7.69 11.32 20.06
N ALA A 272 -7.09 10.13 20.13
CA ALA A 272 -5.64 9.97 20.08
C ALA A 272 -5.03 10.58 18.80
N ARG A 273 -5.66 10.37 17.63
CA ARG A 273 -5.20 10.97 16.37
C ARG A 273 -5.29 12.49 16.36
N LYS A 274 -6.34 13.07 16.96
CA LYS A 274 -6.44 14.53 17.10
C LYS A 274 -5.33 15.06 17.99
N GLN A 275 -5.07 14.39 19.11
CA GLN A 275 -3.99 14.75 20.02
C GLN A 275 -2.63 14.69 19.31
N PHE A 276 -2.30 13.57 18.65
CA PHE A 276 -1.04 13.44 17.90
C PHE A 276 -0.91 14.46 16.77
N ALA A 277 -2.03 14.89 16.16
CA ALA A 277 -1.99 15.95 15.16
C ALA A 277 -1.67 17.32 15.79
N ILE A 278 -2.24 17.65 16.95
CA ILE A 278 -1.94 18.89 17.69
C ILE A 278 -0.46 18.90 18.09
N GLU A 279 0.01 17.83 18.71
CA GLU A 279 1.42 17.69 19.13
C GLU A 279 2.37 17.82 17.94
N ALA A 280 2.02 17.25 16.78
CA ALA A 280 2.81 17.40 15.57
C ALA A 280 2.88 18.85 15.08
N PHE A 281 1.79 19.63 15.16
CA PHE A 281 1.84 21.05 14.83
C PHE A 281 2.70 21.85 15.81
N ASP A 282 2.66 21.52 17.10
CA ASP A 282 3.54 22.14 18.10
C ASP A 282 5.02 21.83 17.81
N GLN A 283 5.34 20.59 17.46
CA GLN A 283 6.70 20.20 17.07
C GLN A 283 7.16 20.93 15.79
N ILE A 284 6.28 21.06 14.80
CA ILE A 284 6.58 21.81 13.56
C ILE A 284 6.84 23.29 13.87
N ASN A 285 6.06 23.90 14.78
CA ASN A 285 6.26 25.29 15.17
C ASN A 285 7.58 25.51 15.91
N ASN A 286 7.97 24.57 16.75
CA ASN A 286 9.22 24.64 17.53
C ASN A 286 10.47 24.29 16.70
N HIS A 287 10.35 23.37 15.74
CA HIS A 287 11.47 22.86 14.94
C HIS A 287 11.18 22.84 13.42
N PRO A 288 10.81 23.97 12.79
CA PRO A 288 10.26 23.99 11.43
C PRO A 288 11.27 23.59 10.36
N LEU A 289 12.55 23.90 10.55
CA LEU A 289 13.58 23.75 9.52
C LEU A 289 14.18 22.34 9.47
N LEU A 290 14.59 21.82 10.64
CA LEU A 290 15.32 20.56 10.75
C LEU A 290 14.46 19.40 11.25
N GLY A 291 13.27 19.69 11.78
CA GLY A 291 12.45 18.70 12.48
C GLY A 291 13.02 18.36 13.86
N ALA A 292 12.29 17.51 14.56
CA ALA A 292 12.60 16.95 15.86
C ALA A 292 12.33 15.44 15.83
N PHE A 293 13.15 14.69 15.07
CA PHE A 293 13.06 13.23 15.05
C PHE A 293 13.12 12.68 16.48
N SER A 294 12.26 11.69 16.75
CA SER A 294 12.08 11.07 18.07
C SER A 294 11.63 12.00 19.21
N SER A 295 10.99 13.14 18.91
CA SER A 295 10.37 13.99 19.94
C SER A 295 9.09 13.40 20.56
N HIS A 296 8.60 12.29 20.02
CA HIS A 296 7.36 11.62 20.40
C HIS A 296 7.64 10.25 21.01
N GLN A 297 6.72 9.74 21.83
CA GLN A 297 6.81 8.40 22.39
C GLN A 297 6.56 7.33 21.32
N PRO A 298 7.05 6.09 21.50
CA PRO A 298 6.77 4.98 20.60
C PRO A 298 5.26 4.79 20.38
N GLY A 299 4.81 4.96 19.13
CA GLY A 299 3.40 4.82 18.75
C GLY A 299 2.57 6.10 18.84
N GLU A 300 3.10 7.19 19.40
CA GLU A 300 2.43 8.48 19.57
C GLU A 300 2.84 9.49 18.49
N TYR A 301 2.79 9.07 17.22
CA TYR A 301 3.17 9.93 16.08
C TYR A 301 1.97 10.34 15.24
N ALA A 302 2.11 11.47 14.53
CA ALA A 302 1.10 11.90 13.58
C ALA A 302 0.84 10.82 12.51
N HIS A 303 -0.39 10.33 12.41
CA HIS A 303 -0.76 9.34 11.40
C HIS A 303 -1.13 9.99 10.05
N ASN A 304 -0.30 10.92 9.57
CA ASN A 304 -0.52 11.60 8.31
C ASN A 304 0.78 12.10 7.65
N VAL A 305 0.65 12.81 6.53
CA VAL A 305 1.75 13.38 5.75
C VAL A 305 2.63 14.34 6.54
N PHE A 306 2.13 15.00 7.60
CA PHE A 306 2.93 15.94 8.39
C PHE A 306 3.98 15.26 9.27
N ALA A 307 3.89 13.94 9.49
CA ALA A 307 4.91 13.18 10.23
C ALA A 307 6.32 13.35 9.65
N VAL A 308 6.44 13.50 8.32
CA VAL A 308 7.75 13.72 7.69
C VAL A 308 8.29 15.14 7.93
N TRP A 309 7.41 16.12 8.15
CA TRP A 309 7.85 17.46 8.57
C TRP A 309 8.32 17.42 10.01
N VAL A 310 7.58 16.75 10.91
CA VAL A 310 8.01 16.55 12.29
C VAL A 310 9.41 15.92 12.34
N ASP A 311 9.65 14.85 11.58
CA ASP A 311 10.92 14.12 11.67
C ASP A 311 12.08 14.75 10.88
N LEU A 312 11.84 15.36 9.73
CA LEU A 312 12.89 15.81 8.79
C LEU A 312 12.86 17.32 8.48
N GLY A 313 11.95 18.06 9.10
CA GLY A 313 11.77 19.49 8.84
C GLY A 313 11.19 19.79 7.46
N ILE A 314 11.10 21.09 7.15
CA ILE A 314 10.54 21.57 5.87
C ILE A 314 11.30 21.05 4.65
N PHE A 315 12.62 20.82 4.78
CA PHE A 315 13.43 20.30 3.69
C PHE A 315 13.02 18.87 3.33
N GLY A 316 12.99 17.95 4.31
CA GLY A 316 12.55 16.58 4.08
C GLY A 316 11.10 16.51 3.61
N PHE A 317 10.22 17.34 4.19
CA PHE A 317 8.83 17.46 3.76
C PHE A 317 8.70 17.88 2.29
N SER A 318 9.45 18.91 1.87
CA SER A 318 9.41 19.41 0.50
C SER A 318 9.92 18.36 -0.50
N VAL A 319 11.04 17.69 -0.19
CA VAL A 319 11.57 16.59 -1.03
C VAL A 319 10.56 15.46 -1.14
N TYR A 320 9.93 15.08 -0.03
CA TYR A 320 8.93 14.02 0.01
C TYR A 320 7.68 14.36 -0.82
N LEU A 321 7.17 15.60 -0.72
CA LEU A 321 6.06 16.06 -1.56
C LEU A 321 6.43 16.07 -3.03
N LEU A 322 7.61 16.59 -3.39
CA LEU A 322 8.07 16.63 -4.79
C LEU A 322 8.24 15.23 -5.37
N MET A 323 8.72 14.26 -4.56
CA MET A 323 8.81 12.85 -4.94
C MET A 323 7.44 12.24 -5.31
N LEU A 324 6.35 12.67 -4.67
CA LEU A 324 4.99 12.15 -4.92
C LEU A 324 4.23 12.95 -5.99
N ILE A 325 4.33 14.28 -5.97
CA ILE A 325 3.58 15.17 -6.86
C ILE A 325 4.16 15.13 -8.28
N THR A 326 5.48 15.09 -8.43
CA THR A 326 6.09 15.14 -9.78
C THR A 326 5.71 13.93 -10.66
N PRO A 327 5.66 12.67 -10.16
CA PRO A 327 5.08 11.56 -10.91
C PRO A 327 3.61 11.77 -11.28
N VAL A 328 2.79 12.27 -10.36
CA VAL A 328 1.35 12.51 -10.60
C VAL A 328 1.15 13.53 -11.71
N LEU A 329 1.81 14.70 -11.61
CA LEU A 329 1.75 15.72 -12.66
C LEU A 329 2.25 15.17 -14.00
N SER A 330 3.34 14.40 -13.99
CA SER A 330 3.86 13.75 -15.20
C SER A 330 2.92 12.70 -15.81
N LEU A 331 1.98 12.13 -15.05
CA LEU A 331 0.96 11.23 -15.58
C LEU A 331 -0.29 11.98 -16.07
N LEU A 332 -0.66 13.08 -15.40
CA LEU A 332 -1.81 13.93 -15.74
C LEU A 332 -1.56 14.82 -16.96
N LEU A 333 -0.33 15.29 -17.17
CA LEU A 333 0.08 16.08 -18.34
C LEU A 333 0.35 15.23 -19.58
N ARG A 334 -0.11 13.97 -19.60
CA ARG A 334 -0.01 13.11 -20.78
C ARG A 334 -1.28 13.16 -21.58
N CYS A 335 -1.15 12.92 -22.88
CA CYS A 335 -2.31 12.89 -23.75
C CYS A 335 -3.34 11.83 -23.32
N PRO A 336 -4.65 12.11 -23.40
CA PRO A 336 -5.71 11.22 -22.91
C PRO A 336 -5.71 9.81 -23.51
N SER A 337 -5.07 9.61 -24.67
CA SER A 337 -4.85 8.29 -25.28
C SER A 337 -4.10 7.33 -24.34
N PHE A 338 -3.22 7.83 -23.48
CA PHE A 338 -2.47 7.03 -22.50
C PHE A 338 -3.32 6.58 -21.30
N TYR A 339 -4.44 7.22 -21.02
CA TYR A 339 -5.26 6.90 -19.84
C TYR A 339 -5.85 5.47 -19.92
N LYS A 340 -5.94 4.93 -21.14
CA LYS A 340 -6.38 3.55 -21.40
C LYS A 340 -5.25 2.53 -21.31
N GLU A 341 -3.99 2.93 -21.09
CA GLU A 341 -2.91 1.97 -20.91
C GLU A 341 -2.95 1.37 -19.50
N THR A 342 -2.85 0.05 -19.42
CA THR A 342 -2.86 -0.70 -18.16
C THR A 342 -1.78 -0.23 -17.19
N ASP A 343 -0.56 0.04 -17.68
CA ASP A 343 0.57 0.39 -16.81
C ASP A 343 0.54 1.85 -16.36
N TRP A 344 -0.01 2.75 -17.19
CA TRP A 344 -0.34 4.11 -16.76
C TRP A 344 -1.34 4.07 -15.60
N LEU A 345 -2.43 3.30 -15.76
CA LEU A 345 -3.50 3.23 -14.77
C LEU A 345 -3.02 2.58 -13.46
N ARG A 346 -2.16 1.56 -13.53
CA ARG A 346 -1.48 0.98 -12.35
C ARG A 346 -0.67 2.04 -11.60
N ALA A 347 0.22 2.74 -12.30
CA ALA A 347 1.07 3.76 -11.70
C ALA A 347 0.23 4.88 -11.06
N PHE A 348 -0.81 5.35 -11.77
CA PHE A 348 -1.71 6.38 -11.28
C PHE A 348 -2.48 5.93 -10.04
N CYS A 349 -3.07 4.72 -10.05
CA CYS A 349 -3.78 4.15 -8.90
C CYS A 349 -2.86 4.01 -7.67
N PHE A 350 -1.64 3.51 -7.83
CA PHE A 350 -0.70 3.40 -6.70
C PHE A 350 -0.34 4.77 -6.11
N LEU A 351 -0.10 5.79 -6.95
CA LEU A 351 0.23 7.14 -6.51
C LEU A 351 -0.94 7.80 -5.78
N ILE A 352 -2.14 7.79 -6.38
CA ILE A 352 -3.31 8.45 -5.78
C ILE A 352 -3.75 7.75 -4.49
N SER A 353 -3.68 6.41 -4.42
CA SER A 353 -3.95 5.68 -3.18
C SER A 353 -2.90 5.97 -2.10
N SER A 354 -1.62 6.09 -2.47
CA SER A 354 -0.57 6.47 -1.50
C SER A 354 -0.84 7.86 -0.92
N ILE A 355 -1.13 8.84 -1.78
CA ILE A 355 -1.44 10.21 -1.36
C ILE A 355 -2.68 10.22 -0.46
N PHE A 356 -3.77 9.57 -0.88
CA PHE A 356 -4.98 9.45 -0.08
C PHE A 356 -4.70 8.85 1.31
N LEU A 357 -3.96 7.75 1.37
CA LEU A 357 -3.63 7.08 2.63
C LEU A 357 -2.74 7.93 3.53
N LEU A 358 -1.81 8.70 2.96
CA LEU A 358 -0.96 9.64 3.70
C LEU A 358 -1.75 10.79 4.30
N PHE A 359 -2.78 11.30 3.63
CA PHE A 359 -3.63 12.33 4.23
C PHE A 359 -4.56 11.74 5.28
N ALA A 360 -5.02 10.50 5.09
CA ALA A 360 -6.08 9.92 5.91
C ALA A 360 -5.57 9.23 7.20
N ALA A 361 -4.52 8.43 7.13
CA ALA A 361 -4.22 7.48 8.22
C ALA A 361 -2.79 6.93 8.29
N LYS A 362 -1.91 7.25 7.34
CA LYS A 362 -0.59 6.63 7.22
C LYS A 362 0.52 7.66 7.24
N THR A 363 1.68 7.25 7.73
CA THR A 363 2.91 8.05 7.76
C THR A 363 3.75 7.85 6.52
N TYR A 364 4.82 8.64 6.42
CA TYR A 364 5.79 8.55 5.34
C TYR A 364 6.58 7.22 5.29
N THR A 365 6.57 6.43 6.37
CA THR A 365 7.19 5.10 6.40
C THR A 365 6.30 4.02 5.76
N TYR A 366 5.08 4.38 5.32
CA TYR A 366 4.13 3.43 4.77
C TYR A 366 4.62 2.77 3.48
N GLY A 367 4.54 1.44 3.43
CA GLY A 367 5.13 0.64 2.35
C GLY A 367 4.56 0.88 0.95
N MET A 368 3.42 1.56 0.78
CA MET A 368 2.85 1.84 -0.55
C MET A 368 3.64 2.90 -1.32
N ILE A 369 4.30 3.83 -0.62
CA ILE A 369 5.07 4.92 -1.23
C ILE A 369 6.17 4.40 -2.16
N PRO A 370 7.10 3.52 -1.72
CA PRO A 370 8.15 3.02 -2.60
C PRO A 370 7.58 2.19 -3.75
N ILE A 371 6.46 1.49 -3.53
CA ILE A 371 5.76 0.72 -4.56
C ILE A 371 5.20 1.64 -5.64
N ALA A 372 4.55 2.74 -5.25
CA ALA A 372 3.99 3.71 -6.18
C ALA A 372 5.07 4.37 -7.03
N VAL A 373 6.17 4.77 -6.40
CA VAL A 373 7.33 5.35 -7.08
C VAL A 373 7.97 4.33 -8.05
N ALA A 374 8.16 3.07 -7.62
CA ALA A 374 8.68 2.00 -8.46
C ALA A 374 7.77 1.68 -9.66
N MET A 375 6.45 1.61 -9.47
CA MET A 375 5.49 1.36 -10.55
C MET A 375 5.50 2.49 -11.59
N TYR A 376 5.60 3.75 -11.14
CA TYR A 376 5.77 4.88 -12.06
C TYR A 376 7.02 4.75 -12.93
N TYR A 377 8.15 4.31 -12.36
CA TYR A 377 9.35 4.04 -13.16
C TYR A 377 9.19 2.85 -14.09
N ALA A 378 8.57 1.76 -13.64
CA ALA A 378 8.29 0.61 -14.49
C ALA A 378 7.48 1.03 -15.75
N PHE A 379 6.50 1.93 -15.57
CA PHE A 379 5.78 2.54 -16.68
C PHE A 379 6.69 3.36 -17.61
N LYS A 380 7.51 4.28 -17.07
CA LYS A 380 8.45 5.09 -17.87
C LYS A 380 9.45 4.25 -18.67
N ILE A 381 10.00 3.20 -18.05
CA ILE A 381 10.92 2.27 -18.70
C ILE A 381 10.22 1.56 -19.86
N GLY A 382 8.97 1.13 -19.66
CA GLY A 382 8.14 0.54 -20.70
C GLY A 382 7.93 1.45 -21.91
N LEU A 383 7.80 2.75 -21.71
CA LEU A 383 7.70 3.74 -22.80
C LEU A 383 9.01 3.91 -23.56
N LYS A 384 10.13 4.06 -22.83
CA LYS A 384 11.47 4.25 -23.42
C LYS A 384 11.84 3.08 -24.33
N GLN A 385 11.57 1.84 -23.91
CA GLN A 385 11.87 0.64 -24.70
C GLN A 385 11.09 0.56 -26.02
N LYS A 386 9.97 1.29 -26.13
CA LYS A 386 9.15 1.33 -27.35
C LYS A 386 9.49 2.50 -28.27
N ASN A 387 10.48 3.33 -27.94
CA ASN A 387 10.77 4.59 -28.63
C ASN A 387 9.54 5.50 -28.76
N ILE A 388 8.58 5.42 -27.81
CA ILE A 388 7.45 6.33 -27.78
C ILE A 388 7.93 7.60 -27.09
N THR A 389 8.18 8.65 -27.88
CA THR A 389 8.39 9.99 -27.35
C THR A 389 7.12 10.40 -26.63
N ALA A 390 7.24 10.74 -25.35
CA ALA A 390 6.12 11.23 -24.56
C ALA A 390 5.73 12.61 -25.10
N GLU A 391 4.77 12.66 -26.02
CA GLU A 391 4.11 13.91 -26.36
C GLU A 391 3.40 14.41 -25.10
N VAL A 392 3.81 15.60 -24.65
CA VAL A 392 3.11 16.34 -23.60
C VAL A 392 1.93 17.02 -24.28
N CYS A 393 0.75 16.73 -23.76
CA CYS A 393 -0.43 17.57 -23.95
C CYS A 393 -0.41 18.63 -22.83
#